data_AF-A0A1B9L6E8-F1
#
_entry.id   AF-A0A1B9L6E8-F1
#
_cell.length_a   1.000
_cell.length_b   1.000
_cell.length_c   1.000
_cell.angle_alpha   90.00
_cell.angle_beta   90.00
_cell.angle_gamma   90.00
#
_symmetry.space_group_name_H-M   'P 1'
#
loop_
_entity.id
_entity.type
_entity.pdbx_description
1 polymer ?
#
loop_
_entity_poly.entity_id
_entity_poly.type
_entity_poly.pdbx_seq_one_letter_code
_entity_poly.pdbx_strand_id
1 'polypeptide(L)'
;MKLFNYNSIILAATLSLTGCIYGDLDKRARMDIYGNVVEYCESNHYAFCEVYAQCYLDNFNQLYVNQGLLSATLSSVLKFSPLDYSIMNAKDTMDALYSKLKDKEKINREDISLDISYLLYSHNQCSSIIGAKQYDISHYYPKIEESIERKRKKMNKK
;
A
#
# COMPACT_ATOMS: atom_id res chain seq x y z
N MET A 1 -45.03 -31.90 -14.69
CA MET A 1 -43.74 -31.67 -15.37
C MET A 1 -43.36 -30.20 -15.22
N LYS A 2 -42.58 -29.85 -14.19
CA LYS A 2 -42.03 -28.50 -13.96
C LYS A 2 -40.54 -28.68 -13.67
N LEU A 3 -39.74 -28.81 -14.73
CA LEU A 3 -38.31 -29.15 -14.65
C LEU A 3 -37.40 -28.09 -15.27
N PHE A 4 -37.92 -26.89 -15.54
CA PHE A 4 -37.18 -25.86 -16.28
C PHE A 4 -36.83 -24.57 -15.51
N ASN A 5 -37.06 -24.50 -14.19
CA ASN A 5 -36.82 -23.25 -13.43
C ASN A 5 -35.65 -23.28 -12.42
N TYR A 6 -34.92 -24.40 -12.26
CA TYR A 6 -33.81 -24.46 -11.30
C TYR A 6 -32.43 -24.17 -11.92
N ASN A 7 -32.25 -24.36 -13.23
CA ASN A 7 -30.94 -24.18 -13.87
C ASN A 7 -30.59 -22.70 -14.12
N SER A 8 -31.58 -21.81 -14.29
CA SER A 8 -31.31 -20.38 -14.56
C SER A 8 -30.91 -19.60 -13.31
N ILE A 9 -31.32 -20.04 -12.11
CA ILE A 9 -30.98 -19.38 -10.85
C ILE A 9 -29.53 -19.69 -10.45
N ILE A 10 -29.06 -20.92 -10.71
CA ILE A 10 -27.68 -21.34 -10.40
C ILE A 10 -26.67 -20.62 -11.30
N LEU A 11 -27.02 -20.32 -12.56
CA LEU A 11 -26.13 -19.60 -13.47
C LEU A 11 -25.94 -18.12 -13.07
N ALA A 12 -27.00 -17.46 -12.58
CA ALA A 12 -26.92 -16.08 -12.11
C ALA A 12 -26.15 -15.95 -10.79
N ALA A 13 -26.29 -16.92 -9.88
CA ALA A 13 -25.54 -16.97 -8.63
C ALA A 13 -24.04 -17.23 -8.86
N THR A 14 -23.68 -18.08 -9.83
CA THR A 14 -22.28 -18.38 -10.14
C THR A 14 -21.58 -17.25 -10.91
N LEU A 15 -22.29 -16.51 -11.77
CA LEU A 15 -21.75 -15.30 -12.43
C LEU A 15 -21.59 -14.10 -11.48
N SER A 16 -22.40 -14.01 -10.42
CA SER A 16 -22.30 -12.93 -9.43
C SER A 16 -21.13 -13.11 -8.45
N LEU A 17 -20.63 -14.35 -8.28
CA LEU A 17 -19.54 -14.68 -7.38
C LEU A 17 -18.15 -14.50 -8.01
N THR A 18 -18.02 -14.56 -9.33
CA THR A 18 -16.73 -14.37 -10.01
C THR A 18 -16.40 -12.91 -10.31
N GLY A 19 -17.41 -12.02 -10.32
CA GLY A 19 -17.24 -10.57 -10.52
C GLY A 19 -16.78 -9.79 -9.28
N CYS A 20 -16.99 -10.30 -8.07
CA CYS A 20 -16.65 -9.59 -6.83
C CYS A 20 -15.21 -9.79 -6.34
N ILE A 21 -14.46 -10.74 -6.90
CA ILE A 21 -13.14 -11.11 -6.37
C ILE A 21 -12.07 -10.06 -6.72
N TYR A 22 -12.20 -9.38 -7.87
CA TYR A 22 -11.21 -8.39 -8.32
C TYR A 22 -11.42 -6.98 -7.74
N GLY A 23 -12.65 -6.61 -7.36
CA GLY A 23 -12.93 -5.33 -6.70
C GLY A 23 -12.53 -5.30 -5.22
N ASP A 24 -12.44 -6.48 -4.59
CA ASP A 24 -12.21 -6.62 -3.15
C ASP A 24 -10.71 -6.64 -2.77
N LEU A 25 -9.84 -7.04 -3.71
CA LEU A 25 -8.39 -7.07 -3.48
C LEU A 25 -7.79 -5.66 -3.27
N ASP A 26 -8.24 -4.68 -4.07
CA ASP A 26 -7.82 -3.27 -3.91
C ASP A 26 -8.30 -2.71 -2.55
N LYS A 27 -9.54 -3.01 -2.18
CA LYS A 27 -10.12 -2.57 -0.91
C LYS A 27 -9.40 -3.19 0.29
N ARG A 28 -9.10 -4.48 0.24
CA ARG A 28 -8.37 -5.19 1.30
C ARG A 28 -6.96 -4.65 1.50
N ALA A 29 -6.20 -4.51 0.41
CA ALA A 29 -4.86 -3.94 0.47
C ALA A 29 -4.85 -2.51 1.03
N ARG A 30 -5.87 -1.70 0.70
CA ARG A 30 -6.03 -0.35 1.27
C ARG A 30 -6.34 -0.38 2.77
N MET A 31 -7.19 -1.30 3.23
CA MET A 31 -7.46 -1.48 4.65
C MET A 31 -6.21 -1.95 5.40
N ASP A 32 -5.42 -2.85 4.81
CA ASP A 32 -4.17 -3.34 5.40
C ASP A 32 -3.13 -2.22 5.53
N ILE A 33 -2.95 -1.38 4.48
CA ILE A 33 -2.08 -0.20 4.55
C ILE A 33 -2.56 0.76 5.63
N TYR A 34 -3.85 1.08 5.66
CA TYR A 34 -4.41 1.99 6.67
C TYR A 34 -4.16 1.46 8.09
N GLY A 35 -4.48 0.19 8.34
CA GLY A 35 -4.27 -0.45 9.64
C GLY A 35 -2.82 -0.40 10.11
N ASN A 36 -1.88 -0.76 9.23
CA ASN A 36 -0.45 -0.72 9.55
C ASN A 36 0.06 0.70 9.85
N VAL A 37 -0.47 1.71 9.16
CA VAL A 37 -0.08 3.12 9.37
C VAL A 37 -0.62 3.66 10.69
N VAL A 38 -1.86 3.28 11.06
CA VAL A 38 -2.43 3.57 12.39
C VAL A 38 -1.59 2.88 13.47
N GLU A 39 -1.27 1.60 13.31
CA GLU A 39 -0.49 0.83 14.30
C GLU A 39 0.92 1.43 14.50
N TYR A 40 1.61 1.82 13.41
CA TYR A 40 2.88 2.55 13.50
C TYR A 40 2.75 3.84 14.31
N CYS A 41 1.68 4.60 14.07
CA CYS A 41 1.47 5.89 14.72
C CYS A 41 1.20 5.72 16.22
N GLU A 42 0.28 4.81 16.58
CA GLU A 42 -0.10 4.53 17.96
C GLU A 42 1.05 3.90 18.76
N SER A 43 1.83 3.01 18.13
CA SER A 43 3.01 2.39 18.75
C SER A 43 4.15 3.37 19.03
N ASN A 44 4.15 4.53 18.36
CA ASN A 44 5.05 5.64 18.66
C ASN A 44 4.45 6.67 19.63
N HIS A 45 3.22 6.47 20.10
CA HIS A 45 2.48 7.41 20.95
C HIS A 45 2.30 8.80 20.33
N TYR A 46 2.19 8.87 19.00
CA TYR A 46 1.84 10.11 18.32
C TYR A 46 0.35 10.44 18.48
N ALA A 47 -0.01 11.71 18.31
CA ALA A 47 -1.40 12.16 18.21
C ALA A 47 -1.90 12.13 16.76
N PHE A 48 -3.21 12.25 16.55
CA PHE A 48 -3.84 12.40 15.22
C PHE A 48 -3.64 11.21 14.26
N CYS A 49 -3.55 9.98 14.77
CA CYS A 49 -3.22 8.81 13.96
C CYS A 49 -4.19 8.51 12.82
N GLU A 50 -5.49 8.70 13.01
CA GLU A 50 -6.48 8.53 11.93
C GLU A 50 -6.31 9.57 10.81
N VAL A 51 -6.05 10.83 11.18
CA VAL A 51 -5.82 11.93 10.22
C VAL A 51 -4.54 11.68 9.43
N TYR A 52 -3.49 11.23 10.10
CA TYR A 52 -2.24 10.83 9.48
C TYR A 52 -2.41 9.63 8.55
N ALA A 53 -3.12 8.59 8.98
CA ALA A 53 -3.37 7.41 8.17
C ALA A 53 -4.19 7.72 6.92
N GLN A 54 -5.19 8.59 7.05
CA GLN A 54 -5.98 9.05 5.91
C GLN A 54 -5.11 9.87 4.93
N CYS A 55 -4.33 10.84 5.42
CA CYS A 55 -3.38 11.60 4.60
C CYS A 55 -2.41 10.68 3.86
N TYR A 56 -1.85 9.69 4.57
CA TYR A 56 -0.91 8.73 4.01
C TYR A 56 -1.56 7.97 2.85
N LEU A 57 -2.76 7.44 3.08
CA LEU A 57 -3.50 6.67 2.10
C LEU A 57 -3.88 7.52 0.87
N ASP A 58 -4.25 8.79 1.06
CA ASP A 58 -4.59 9.70 -0.03
C ASP A 58 -3.38 10.05 -0.89
N ASN A 59 -2.21 10.28 -0.29
CA ASN A 59 -0.96 10.45 -1.03
C ASN A 59 -0.56 9.16 -1.76
N PHE A 60 -0.73 8.01 -1.11
CA PHE A 60 -0.42 6.72 -1.71
C PHE A 60 -1.32 6.42 -2.93
N ASN A 61 -2.62 6.73 -2.85
CA ASN A 61 -3.59 6.47 -3.92
C ASN A 61 -3.36 7.31 -5.18
N GLN A 62 -2.64 8.43 -5.08
CA GLN A 62 -2.24 9.23 -6.23
C GLN A 62 -1.17 8.54 -7.08
N LEU A 63 -0.45 7.56 -6.53
CA LEU A 63 0.61 6.85 -7.21
C LEU A 63 0.06 5.78 -8.15
N TYR A 64 0.71 5.62 -9.31
CA TYR A 64 0.48 4.49 -10.20
C TYR A 64 1.37 3.31 -9.78
N VAL A 65 0.92 2.56 -8.79
CA VAL A 65 1.66 1.43 -8.22
C VAL A 65 1.21 0.10 -8.83
N ASN A 66 2.16 -0.80 -9.11
CA ASN A 66 1.83 -2.19 -9.41
C ASN A 66 1.50 -2.92 -8.10
N GLN A 67 0.22 -3.18 -7.86
CA GLN A 67 -0.27 -3.75 -6.59
C GLN A 67 0.36 -5.12 -6.27
N GLY A 68 0.67 -5.94 -7.28
CA GLY A 68 1.34 -7.23 -7.06
C GLY A 68 2.78 -7.05 -6.58
N LEU A 69 3.50 -6.06 -7.12
CA LEU A 69 4.88 -5.76 -6.73
C LEU A 69 4.91 -5.08 -5.35
N LEU A 70 4.00 -4.14 -5.09
CA LEU A 70 3.85 -3.52 -3.78
C LEU A 70 3.50 -4.54 -2.70
N SER A 71 2.58 -5.47 -2.95
CA SER A 71 2.24 -6.52 -1.99
C SER A 71 3.43 -7.42 -1.70
N ALA A 72 4.26 -7.72 -2.71
CA ALA A 72 5.52 -8.44 -2.53
C ALA A 72 6.56 -7.59 -1.78
N THR A 73 6.62 -6.28 -2.03
CA THR A 73 7.48 -5.33 -1.31
C THR A 73 7.06 -5.24 0.14
N LEU A 74 5.79 -4.97 0.45
CA LEU A 74 5.22 -4.99 1.80
C LEU A 74 5.46 -6.35 2.48
N SER A 75 5.16 -7.47 1.83
CA SER A 75 5.42 -8.80 2.39
C SER A 75 6.91 -9.04 2.67
N SER A 76 7.80 -8.60 1.77
CA SER A 76 9.24 -8.79 1.94
C SER A 76 9.84 -7.83 2.96
N VAL A 77 9.32 -6.60 3.08
CA VAL A 77 9.83 -5.53 3.95
C VAL A 77 9.24 -5.64 5.35
N LEU A 78 7.94 -5.90 5.44
CA LEU A 78 7.20 -6.02 6.69
C LEU A 78 7.15 -7.46 7.22
N LYS A 79 7.76 -8.44 6.52
CA LYS A 79 7.76 -9.86 6.89
C LYS A 79 6.40 -10.32 7.44
N PHE A 80 5.34 -10.19 6.66
CA PHE A 80 4.06 -10.84 6.97
C PHE A 80 4.15 -12.35 6.70
N SER A 81 4.99 -13.05 7.46
CA SER A 81 4.91 -14.50 7.59
C SER A 81 4.20 -14.78 8.91
N PRO A 82 3.16 -15.64 8.94
CA PRO A 82 2.49 -16.05 10.17
C PRO A 82 3.44 -16.66 11.23
N LEU A 83 4.64 -17.10 10.81
CA LEU A 83 5.70 -17.63 11.69
C LEU A 83 6.68 -16.57 12.21
N ASP A 84 6.79 -15.41 11.56
CA ASP A 84 7.73 -14.32 11.89
C ASP A 84 6.99 -13.07 12.43
N TYR A 85 5.79 -13.24 13.01
CA TYR A 85 4.95 -12.18 13.61
C TYR A 85 5.63 -11.44 14.79
N SER A 86 6.92 -11.69 15.05
CA SER A 86 7.65 -11.15 16.21
C SER A 86 8.79 -10.16 15.90
N ILE A 87 9.08 -9.78 14.64
CA ILE A 87 10.30 -8.98 14.35
C ILE A 87 10.08 -7.81 13.38
N MET A 88 9.05 -7.01 13.63
CA MET A 88 9.15 -5.56 13.52
C MET A 88 8.21 -4.97 14.55
N ASN A 89 8.76 -4.20 15.51
CA ASN A 89 7.91 -3.34 16.32
C ASN A 89 7.27 -2.36 15.35
N ALA A 90 5.93 -2.28 15.32
CA ALA A 90 5.22 -1.36 14.44
C ALA A 90 5.79 0.06 14.54
N LYS A 91 6.33 0.42 15.72
CA LYS A 91 7.09 1.64 15.99
C LYS A 91 8.22 1.93 14.99
N ASP A 92 8.97 0.92 14.58
CA ASP A 92 10.21 1.04 13.79
C ASP A 92 9.95 0.96 12.27
N THR A 93 8.67 0.96 11.85
CA THR A 93 8.26 0.67 10.47
C THR A 93 8.95 1.54 9.42
N MET A 94 8.93 2.85 9.62
CA MET A 94 9.51 3.80 8.66
C MET A 94 11.05 3.73 8.64
N ASP A 95 11.69 3.42 9.77
CA ASP A 95 13.14 3.23 9.85
C ASP A 95 13.60 1.96 9.14
N ALA A 96 12.86 0.87 9.32
CA ALA A 96 13.13 -0.39 8.62
C ALA A 96 12.92 -0.25 7.11
N LEU A 97 11.87 0.46 6.67
CA LEU A 97 11.65 0.79 5.26
C LEU A 97 12.85 1.55 4.70
N TYR A 98 13.30 2.61 5.37
CA TYR A 98 14.42 3.41 4.90
C TYR A 98 15.75 2.65 4.89
N SER A 99 16.05 1.88 5.93
CA SER A 99 17.24 1.02 5.97
C SER A 99 17.25 0.05 4.78
N LYS A 100 16.09 -0.59 4.52
CA LYS A 100 15.96 -1.52 3.41
C LYS A 100 16.03 -0.85 2.05
N LEU A 101 15.54 0.39 1.91
CA LEU A 101 15.77 1.20 0.71
C LEU A 101 17.27 1.31 0.41
N LYS A 102 18.07 1.71 1.42
CA LYS A 102 19.52 1.86 1.28
C LYS A 102 20.22 0.55 0.96
N ASP A 103 19.72 -0.58 1.44
CA ASP A 103 20.26 -1.88 1.07
C ASP A 103 19.91 -2.28 -0.37
N LYS A 104 18.72 -1.93 -0.86
CA LYS A 104 18.32 -2.20 -2.26
C LYS A 104 19.01 -1.30 -3.26
N GLU A 105 19.30 -0.05 -2.89
CA GLU A 105 20.16 0.86 -3.64
C GLU A 105 21.54 0.24 -3.87
N LYS A 106 22.18 -0.33 -2.84
CA LYS A 106 23.52 -0.95 -2.94
C LYS A 106 23.59 -2.12 -3.93
N ILE A 107 22.50 -2.88 -4.07
CA ILE A 107 22.42 -4.05 -4.97
C ILE A 107 21.69 -3.75 -6.27
N ASN A 108 21.47 -2.47 -6.60
CA ASN A 108 20.80 -2.00 -7.82
C ASN A 108 19.42 -2.63 -8.07
N ARG A 109 18.65 -2.91 -7.01
CA ARG A 109 17.27 -3.39 -7.10
C ARG A 109 16.31 -2.21 -7.17
N GLU A 110 16.34 -1.52 -8.30
CA GLU A 110 15.60 -0.28 -8.53
C GLU A 110 14.08 -0.47 -8.45
N ASP A 111 13.57 -1.64 -8.84
CA ASP A 111 12.17 -2.03 -8.75
C ASP A 111 11.65 -1.96 -7.30
N ILE A 112 12.36 -2.63 -6.37
CA ILE A 112 11.99 -2.63 -4.95
C ILE A 112 12.27 -1.27 -4.31
N SER A 113 13.36 -0.62 -4.71
CA SER A 113 13.72 0.69 -4.17
C SER A 113 12.65 1.73 -4.46
N LEU A 114 12.10 1.71 -5.69
CA LEU A 114 11.01 2.58 -6.08
C LEU A 114 9.73 2.29 -5.28
N ASP A 115 9.36 1.03 -5.08
CA ASP A 115 8.20 0.67 -4.26
C ASP A 115 8.33 1.13 -2.80
N ILE A 116 9.52 0.97 -2.20
CA ILE A 116 9.78 1.49 -0.84
C ILE A 116 9.71 3.02 -0.84
N SER A 117 10.23 3.68 -1.87
CA SER A 117 10.19 5.14 -1.98
C SER A 117 8.75 5.68 -2.05
N TYR A 118 7.79 4.92 -2.62
CA TYR A 118 6.37 5.28 -2.63
C TYR A 118 5.75 5.29 -1.21
N LEU A 119 6.13 4.32 -0.39
CA LEU A 119 5.67 4.23 1.00
C LEU A 119 6.26 5.37 1.83
N LEU A 120 7.56 5.66 1.66
CA LEU A 120 8.25 6.75 2.35
C LEU A 120 7.80 8.13 1.85
N TYR A 121 7.44 8.26 0.57
CA TYR A 121 6.88 9.50 0.02
C TYR A 121 5.56 9.86 0.73
N SER A 122 4.66 8.88 0.83
CA SER A 122 3.37 9.08 1.49
C SER A 122 3.55 9.45 2.97
N HIS A 123 4.52 8.83 3.65
CA HIS A 123 4.91 9.23 5.00
C HIS A 123 5.45 10.68 5.04
N ASN A 124 6.41 11.03 4.20
CA ASN A 124 7.02 12.35 4.20
C ASN A 124 5.99 13.47 3.99
N GLN A 125 5.04 13.29 3.08
CA GLN A 125 3.95 14.26 2.84
C GLN A 125 3.06 14.50 4.07
N CYS A 126 2.94 13.51 4.96
CA CYS A 126 2.01 13.54 6.10
C CYS A 126 2.70 13.60 7.47
N SER A 127 4.03 13.43 7.52
CA SER A 127 4.83 13.35 8.74
C SER A 127 4.66 14.53 9.69
N SER A 128 4.39 15.73 9.15
CA SER A 128 4.15 16.95 9.93
C SER A 128 2.88 16.90 10.78
N ILE A 129 1.88 16.07 10.43
CA ILE A 129 0.63 15.88 11.20
C ILE A 129 0.95 15.30 12.58
N ILE A 130 1.92 14.40 12.63
CA ILE A 130 2.29 13.63 13.83
C ILE A 130 3.62 14.09 14.44
N GLY A 131 4.30 15.06 13.81
CA GLY A 131 5.64 15.50 14.22
C GLY A 131 6.73 14.45 14.01
N ALA A 132 6.55 13.53 13.05
CA ALA A 132 7.55 12.52 12.73
C ALA A 132 8.67 13.07 11.83
N LYS A 133 9.84 12.43 11.88
CA LYS A 133 10.96 12.75 10.99
C LYS A 133 10.65 12.38 9.54
N GLN A 134 11.31 13.03 8.60
CA GLN A 134 11.27 12.69 7.18
C GLN A 134 12.51 11.90 6.75
N TYR A 135 12.39 11.19 5.62
CA TYR A 135 13.45 10.37 5.05
C TYR A 135 13.90 10.91 3.70
N ASP A 136 15.21 10.92 3.43
CA ASP A 136 15.74 11.41 2.15
C ASP A 136 15.50 10.38 1.01
N ILE A 137 14.51 10.70 0.19
CA ILE A 137 14.15 9.96 -1.02
C ILE A 137 14.23 10.85 -2.27
N SER A 138 14.98 11.96 -2.21
CA SER A 138 15.06 12.98 -3.26
C SER A 138 15.42 12.40 -4.63
N HIS A 139 16.29 11.38 -4.66
CA HIS A 139 16.66 10.65 -5.86
C HIS A 139 15.47 10.01 -6.62
N TYR A 140 14.39 9.69 -5.92
CA TYR A 140 13.21 9.03 -6.49
C TYR A 140 12.10 10.00 -6.93
N TYR A 141 12.18 11.28 -6.58
CA TYR A 141 11.14 12.26 -6.90
C TYR A 141 10.77 12.33 -8.39
N PRO A 142 11.70 12.32 -9.35
CA PRO A 142 11.34 12.31 -10.77
C PRO A 142 10.44 11.12 -11.16
N LYS A 143 10.71 9.93 -10.62
CA LYS A 143 9.93 8.72 -10.90
C LYS A 143 8.59 8.71 -10.16
N ILE A 144 8.54 9.30 -8.97
CA ILE A 144 7.30 9.50 -8.22
C ILE A 144 6.37 10.45 -8.97
N GLU A 145 6.89 11.57 -9.46
CA GLU A 145 6.11 12.52 -10.28
C GLU A 145 5.59 11.87 -11.56
N GLU A 146 6.42 11.09 -12.26
CA GLU A 146 5.99 10.33 -13.43
C GLU A 146 4.86 9.35 -13.09
N SER A 147 4.95 8.68 -11.94
CA SER A 147 3.92 7.76 -11.44
C SER A 147 2.59 8.47 -11.19
N ILE A 148 2.61 9.62 -10.53
CA ILE A 148 1.42 10.45 -10.27
C ILE A 148 0.80 10.91 -11.60
N GLU A 149 1.62 11.41 -12.52
CA GLU A 149 1.14 11.92 -13.81
C GLU A 149 0.53 10.78 -14.65
N ARG A 150 1.14 9.60 -14.63
CA ARG A 150 0.57 8.41 -15.28
C ARG A 150 -0.78 8.03 -14.68
N LYS A 151 -0.96 8.10 -13.36
CA LYS A 151 -2.25 7.85 -12.70
C LYS A 151 -3.31 8.86 -13.15
N ARG A 152 -2.98 10.16 -13.12
CA ARG A 152 -3.87 11.25 -13.56
C ARG A 152 -4.33 11.07 -15.00
N LYS A 153 -3.40 10.79 -15.93
CA LYS A 153 -3.72 10.52 -17.34
C LYS A 153 -4.65 9.31 -17.53
N LYS A 154 -4.55 8.27 -16.69
CA LYS A 154 -5.45 7.11 -16.74
C LYS A 154 -6.84 7.43 -16.22
N MET A 155 -6.96 8.27 -15.19
CA MET A 155 -8.25 8.67 -14.63
C MET A 155 -9.02 9.58 -15.60
N ASN A 156 -8.34 10.52 -16.26
CA ASN A 156 -8.95 11.46 -17.21
C ASN A 156 -9.37 10.84 -18.56
N LYS A 157 -9.05 9.57 -18.80
CA LYS A 157 -9.45 8.81 -20.00
C LYS A 157 -10.71 7.97 -19.79
N LYS A 158 -11.26 7.94 -18.58
CA LYS A 158 -12.55 7.32 -18.24
C LYS A 158 -13.64 8.36 -18.21
#